data_AF-D7CCP3-F1
#
_entry.id   AF-D7CCP3-F1
#
_cell.length_a   1.000
_cell.length_b   1.000
_cell.length_c   1.000
_cell.angle_alpha   90.00
_cell.angle_beta   90.00
_cell.angle_gamma   90.00
#
_symmetry.space_group_name_H-M   'P 1'
#
loop_
_entity.id
_entity.type
_entity.pdbx_description
1 polymer ?
#
loop_
_entity_poly.entity_id
_entity_poly.type
_entity_poly.pdbx_seq_one_letter_code
_entity_poly.pdbx_strand_id
1 'polypeptide(L)'
;MYAALVTLTIDPAQAPAAAAALMDDILPRIRSAPGFLTGYWLEPVDGRGFSMTVFETEEQAHAATPPAVGWTAPGVTIESVEFRRVAVAVP
;
A
#
# COMPACT_ATOMS: atom_id res chain seq x y z
N MET A 1 10.47 -0.37 13.32
CA MET A 1 9.75 -0.80 12.12
C MET A 1 8.25 -0.78 12.36
N TYR A 2 7.51 -0.14 11.47
CA TYR A 2 6.06 -0.07 11.49
C TYR A 2 5.52 -0.48 10.11
N ALA A 3 4.53 -1.35 10.11
CA ALA A 3 3.86 -1.81 8.90
C ALA A 3 2.58 -1.01 8.71
N ALA A 4 2.31 -0.62 7.48
CA ALA A 4 0.99 -0.18 7.03
C ALA A 4 0.37 -1.32 6.19
N LEU A 5 -0.76 -1.83 6.65
CA LEU A 5 -1.52 -2.89 6.00
C LEU A 5 -2.73 -2.25 5.33
N VAL A 6 -2.82 -2.38 4.01
CA VAL A 6 -3.89 -1.79 3.22
C VAL A 6 -4.69 -2.91 2.58
N THR A 7 -6.00 -2.90 2.86
CA THR A 7 -6.95 -3.75 2.15
C THR A 7 -7.79 -2.88 1.23
N LEU A 8 -8.00 -3.35 0.01
CA LEU A 8 -8.72 -2.61 -1.01
C LEU A 8 -9.58 -3.54 -1.86
N THR A 9 -10.56 -2.97 -2.56
CA THR A 9 -11.30 -3.62 -3.63
C THR A 9 -10.96 -2.97 -4.97
N ILE A 10 -11.01 -3.77 -6.04
CA ILE A 10 -10.70 -3.37 -7.41
C ILE A 10 -11.86 -3.77 -8.30
N ASP A 11 -12.41 -2.82 -9.05
CA ASP A 11 -13.31 -3.11 -10.17
C ASP A 11 -12.56 -3.92 -11.24
N PRO A 12 -12.99 -5.17 -11.55
CA PRO A 12 -12.35 -6.00 -12.56
C PRO A 12 -12.25 -5.33 -13.93
N ALA A 13 -13.20 -4.46 -14.29
CA ALA A 13 -13.18 -3.73 -15.55
C ALA A 13 -12.09 -2.66 -15.60
N GLN A 14 -11.58 -2.22 -14.44
CA GLN A 14 -10.54 -1.20 -14.31
C GLN A 14 -9.19 -1.78 -13.87
N ALA A 15 -9.10 -3.08 -13.62
CA ALA A 15 -7.90 -3.72 -13.09
C ALA A 15 -6.61 -3.42 -13.88
N PRO A 16 -6.59 -3.39 -15.24
CA PRO A 16 -5.40 -2.98 -15.98
C PRO A 16 -4.97 -1.53 -15.71
N ALA A 17 -5.93 -0.60 -15.60
CA ALA A 17 -5.67 0.80 -15.32
C ALA A 17 -5.23 1.02 -13.87
N ALA A 18 -5.82 0.27 -12.92
CA ALA A 18 -5.40 0.24 -11.52
C ALA A 18 -3.95 -0.24 -11.38
N ALA A 19 -3.58 -1.30 -12.10
CA ALA A 19 -2.21 -1.82 -12.10
C ALA A 19 -1.21 -0.80 -12.68
N ALA A 20 -1.57 -0.12 -13.78
CA ALA A 20 -0.74 0.95 -14.34
C ALA A 20 -0.54 2.11 -13.35
N ALA A 21 -1.62 2.59 -12.72
CA ALA A 21 -1.53 3.63 -11.69
C ALA A 21 -0.66 3.20 -10.50
N LEU A 22 -0.75 1.93 -10.08
CA LEU A 22 0.12 1.38 -9.05
C LEU A 22 1.60 1.45 -9.48
N MET A 23 1.92 0.94 -10.66
CA MET A 23 3.30 0.81 -11.14
C MET A 23 3.95 2.16 -11.46
N ASP A 24 3.22 3.04 -12.13
CA ASP A 24 3.78 4.25 -12.70
C ASP A 24 3.74 5.43 -11.73
N ASP A 25 2.82 5.42 -10.76
CA ASP A 25 2.53 6.60 -9.94
C ASP A 25 2.67 6.34 -8.43
N ILE A 26 2.03 5.29 -7.93
CA ILE A 26 1.97 5.04 -6.47
C ILE A 26 3.27 4.40 -5.97
N LEU A 27 3.77 3.34 -6.62
CA LEU A 27 4.98 2.63 -6.21
C LEU A 27 6.21 3.52 -6.13
N PRO A 28 6.52 4.39 -7.13
CA PRO A 28 7.69 5.27 -7.05
C PRO A 28 7.64 6.22 -5.85
N ARG A 29 6.45 6.75 -5.51
CA ARG A 29 6.27 7.63 -4.36
C ARG A 29 6.48 6.91 -3.03
N ILE A 30 5.90 5.72 -2.87
CA ILE A 30 6.09 4.90 -1.66
C ILE A 30 7.57 4.55 -1.49
N ARG A 31 8.23 4.08 -2.56
CA ARG A 31 9.65 3.69 -2.53
C ARG A 31 10.59 4.86 -2.22
N SER A 32 10.17 6.08 -2.54
CA SER A 32 10.95 7.30 -2.27
C SER A 32 10.57 7.96 -0.95
N ALA A 33 9.58 7.43 -0.22
CA ALA A 33 9.14 7.99 1.04
C ALA A 33 10.21 7.79 2.13
N PRO A 34 10.40 8.78 3.04
CA PRO A 34 11.35 8.67 4.12
C PRO A 34 11.14 7.41 4.97
N GLY A 35 12.23 6.67 5.20
CA GLY A 35 12.23 5.47 6.04
C GLY A 35 11.53 4.24 5.45
N PHE A 36 11.18 4.23 4.16
CA PHE A 36 10.67 3.02 3.50
C PHE A 36 11.72 1.90 3.53
N LEU A 37 11.33 0.71 3.99
CA LEU A 37 12.19 -0.47 4.10
C LEU A 37 11.82 -1.54 3.08
N THR A 38 10.54 -1.91 3.00
CA THR A 38 10.06 -2.94 2.06
C THR A 38 8.56 -2.80 1.81
N GLY A 39 8.08 -3.42 0.73
CA GLY A 39 6.67 -3.48 0.40
C GLY A 39 6.31 -4.78 -0.30
N TYR A 40 5.14 -5.31 0.02
CA TYR A 40 4.56 -6.49 -0.58
C TYR A 40 3.17 -6.15 -1.09
N TRP A 41 2.90 -6.47 -2.34
CA TRP A 41 1.59 -6.37 -2.97
C TRP A 41 1.22 -7.77 -3.42
N LEU A 42 0.02 -8.22 -3.05
CA LEU A 42 -0.45 -9.56 -3.39
C LEU A 42 -1.39 -9.48 -4.59
N GLU A 43 -1.38 -10.55 -5.39
CA GLU A 43 -2.35 -10.72 -6.46
C GLU A 43 -3.78 -10.65 -5.87
N PRO A 44 -4.67 -9.85 -6.45
CA PRO A 44 -6.05 -9.78 -5.96
C PRO A 44 -6.76 -11.13 -6.09
N VAL A 45 -7.54 -11.49 -5.07
CA VAL A 45 -8.44 -12.66 -5.10
C VAL A 45 -9.87 -12.14 -4.94
N ASP A 46 -10.77 -12.54 -5.84
CA ASP A 46 -12.17 -12.11 -5.87
C ASP A 46 -12.32 -10.56 -5.85
N GLY A 47 -11.44 -9.86 -6.57
CA GLY A 47 -11.42 -8.40 -6.64
C GLY A 47 -10.90 -7.71 -5.38
N ARG A 48 -10.41 -8.45 -4.38
CA ARG A 48 -9.84 -7.91 -3.14
C ARG A 48 -8.32 -7.93 -3.19
N GLY A 49 -7.71 -6.75 -3.07
CA GLY A 49 -6.27 -6.57 -2.98
C GLY A 49 -5.80 -6.41 -1.54
N PHE A 50 -4.54 -6.78 -1.31
CA PHE A 50 -3.85 -6.56 -0.05
C PHE A 50 -2.43 -6.09 -0.32
N SER A 51 -1.97 -5.11 0.45
CA SER A 51 -0.58 -4.71 0.48
C SER A 51 -0.09 -4.45 1.90
N MET A 52 1.22 -4.65 2.09
CA MET A 52 1.92 -4.34 3.32
C MET A 52 3.19 -3.57 2.98
N THR A 53 3.32 -2.36 3.49
CA THR A 53 4.55 -1.56 3.40
C THR A 53 5.14 -1.40 4.79
N VAL A 54 6.47 -1.39 4.90
CA VAL A 54 7.18 -1.32 6.18
C VAL A 54 8.11 -0.12 6.18
N PHE A 55 8.06 0.65 7.25
CA PHE A 55 8.87 1.85 7.47
C PHE A 55 9.68 1.76 8.76
N GLU A 56 10.68 2.61 8.95
CA GLU A 56 11.48 2.64 10.18
C GLU A 56 10.61 3.02 11.39
N THR A 57 9.79 4.07 11.24
CA THR A 57 8.93 4.63 12.30
C THR A 57 7.43 4.61 11.96
N GLU A 58 6.59 4.76 12.99
CA GLU A 58 5.12 4.88 12.83
C GLU A 58 4.74 6.16 12.08
N GLU A 59 5.36 7.28 12.41
CA GLU A 59 5.10 8.58 11.78
C GLU A 59 5.37 8.54 10.27
N GLN A 60 6.47 7.91 9.85
CA GLN A 60 6.79 7.71 8.43
C GLN A 60 5.75 6.83 7.72
N ALA A 61 5.28 5.76 8.38
CA ALA A 61 4.24 4.90 7.83
C ALA A 61 2.95 5.68 7.61
N HIS A 62 2.52 6.47 8.59
CA HIS A 62 1.35 7.34 8.48
C HIS A 62 1.50 8.37 7.36
N ALA A 63 2.66 9.03 7.25
CA ALA A 63 2.90 10.08 6.27
C ALA A 63 2.96 9.57 4.81
N ALA A 64 3.24 8.27 4.60
CA ALA A 64 3.41 7.68 3.27
C ALA A 64 2.19 6.89 2.76
N THR A 65 1.17 6.70 3.60
CA THR A 65 0.04 5.79 3.35
C THR A 65 -1.30 6.53 3.46
N PRO A 66 -2.38 6.06 2.80
CA PRO A 66 -3.71 6.61 3.02
C PRO A 66 -4.09 6.63 4.51
N PRO A 67 -4.85 7.64 4.96
CA PRO A 67 -5.43 8.72 4.16
C PRO A 67 -4.48 9.92 3.92
N ALA A 68 -3.28 9.96 4.49
CA ALA A 68 -2.38 11.10 4.37
C ALA A 68 -1.87 11.32 2.94
N VAL A 69 -1.67 10.22 2.21
CA VAL A 69 -1.34 10.22 0.77
C VAL A 69 -2.52 9.64 0.00
N GLY A 70 -2.99 10.38 -1.00
CA GLY A 70 -4.00 9.89 -1.94
C GLY A 70 -3.42 8.84 -2.86
N TRP A 71 -3.52 7.56 -2.50
CA TRP A 71 -3.28 6.45 -3.43
C TRP A 71 -4.52 6.28 -4.32
N THR A 72 -4.75 7.25 -5.19
CA THR A 72 -5.89 7.24 -6.09
C THR A 72 -5.55 6.42 -7.32
N ALA A 73 -6.30 5.34 -7.55
CA ALA A 73 -6.20 4.52 -8.75
C ALA A 73 -7.61 4.27 -9.32
N PRO A 74 -7.77 4.16 -10.65
CA PRO A 74 -9.08 3.89 -11.26
C PRO A 74 -9.71 2.60 -10.73
N GLY A 75 -10.98 2.67 -10.32
CA GLY A 75 -11.73 1.50 -9.84
C GLY A 75 -11.21 0.89 -8.52
N VAL A 76 -10.32 1.57 -7.79
CA VAL A 76 -9.81 1.11 -6.50
C VAL A 76 -10.56 1.81 -5.36
N THR A 77 -11.04 1.03 -4.40
CA THR A 77 -11.57 1.53 -3.12
C THR A 77 -10.75 0.99 -1.98
N ILE A 78 -10.22 1.88 -1.14
CA ILE A 78 -9.51 1.47 0.07
C ILE A 78 -10.55 1.12 1.13
N GLU A 79 -10.52 -0.13 1.58
CA GLU A 79 -11.46 -0.66 2.59
C GLU A 79 -10.94 -0.41 4.01
N SER A 80 -9.65 -0.62 4.22
CA SER A 80 -9.02 -0.41 5.52
C SER A 80 -7.54 -0.08 5.38
N VAL A 81 -7.06 0.72 6.35
CA VAL A 81 -5.65 0.94 6.59
C VAL A 81 -5.38 0.70 8.06
N GLU A 82 -4.45 -0.18 8.36
CA GLU A 82 -4.00 -0.45 9.72
C GLU A 82 -2.51 -0.19 9.83
N PHE A 83 -2.11 0.44 10.93
CA PHE A 83 -0.71 0.65 11.25
C PHE A 83 -0.35 -0.21 12.45
N ARG A 84 0.71 -1.01 12.32
CA ARG A 84 1.13 -1.99 13.32
C ARG A 84 2.64 -1.96 13.51
N ARG A 85 3.10 -2.00 14.76
CA ARG A 85 4.52 -2.26 15.04
C ARG A 85 4.88 -3.66 14.53
N VAL A 86 5.95 -3.76 13.74
CA VAL A 86 6.51 -5.06 13.37
C VAL A 86 7.16 -5.66 14.62
N ALA A 87 6.62 -6.77 15.10
CA ALA A 87 7.09 -7.43 16.31
C ALA A 87 8.41 -8.18 16.09
N VAL A 88 8.51 -8.89 14.96
CA VAL A 88 9.68 -9.66 14.52
C VAL A 88 9.71 -9.64 12.99
N ALA A 89 10.91 -9.50 12.41
CA ALA A 89 11.17 -9.77 11.01
C ALA A 89 12.33 -10.76 10.92
N VAL A 90 12.22 -11.75 10.04
CA VAL A 90 13.26 -12.75 9.80
C VAL A 90 13.86 -12.48 8.41
N PRO A 91 15.19 -12.53 8.26
CA PRO A 91 15.86 -12.36 6.97
C PRO A 91 15.51 -13.44 5.94
#